data_AF-A0A151S2T8-F1
#
_entry.id   AF-A0A151S2T8-F1
#
_cell.length_a   1.000
_cell.length_b   1.000
_cell.length_c   1.000
_cell.angle_alpha   90.00
_cell.angle_beta   90.00
_cell.angle_gamma   90.00
#
_symmetry.space_group_name_H-M   'P 1'
#
loop_
_entity.id
_entity.type
_entity.pdbx_description
1 polymer ?
#
loop_
_entity_poly.entity_id
_entity_poly.type
_entity_poly.pdbx_seq_one_letter_code
_entity_poly.pdbx_strand_id
1 'polypeptide(L)'
;MEIPQWKWDSITMDFIAGLPRSARNSDAIWVIVDRLTKCAHFLPVNIKWSLKKLTQLYVREIVRLHGVPSSIILDRDPRFTSRFWQSLHQALGMKLKLSSAYHPQTDG
;
A
#
# COMPACT_ATOMS: atom_id res chain seq x y z
N MET A 1 -15.47 8.26 -6.02
CA MET A 1 -14.50 8.38 -4.91
C MET A 1 -14.25 9.86 -4.66
N GLU A 2 -14.13 10.28 -3.41
CA GLU A 2 -13.82 11.67 -3.07
C GLU A 2 -12.35 12.01 -3.40
N ILE A 3 -12.11 13.25 -3.82
CA ILE A 3 -10.77 13.79 -4.06
C ILE A 3 -10.19 14.22 -2.70
N PRO A 4 -8.99 13.76 -2.32
CA PRO A 4 -8.37 14.16 -1.05
C PRO A 4 -8.00 15.63 -1.06
N GLN A 5 -8.15 16.32 0.07
CA GLN A 5 -7.80 17.74 0.20
C GLN A 5 -6.34 17.95 0.64
N TRP A 6 -5.73 16.95 1.26
CA TRP A 6 -4.38 17.02 1.82
C TRP A 6 -3.49 15.94 1.24
N LYS A 7 -2.20 16.28 1.02
CA LYS A 7 -1.19 15.32 0.56
C LYS A 7 -1.07 14.18 1.56
N TRP A 8 -0.91 12.96 1.06
CA TRP A 8 -0.73 11.73 1.85
C TRP A 8 -1.92 11.36 2.76
N ASP A 9 -3.04 12.08 2.67
CA ASP A 9 -4.25 11.74 3.43
C ASP A 9 -5.01 10.55 2.83
N SER A 10 -4.83 10.33 1.52
CA SER A 10 -5.39 9.20 0.79
C SER A 10 -4.35 8.62 -0.14
N ILE A 11 -4.06 7.33 0.03
CA ILE A 11 -3.05 6.64 -0.76
C ILE A 11 -3.64 5.45 -1.50
N THR A 12 -3.03 5.08 -2.62
CA THR A 12 -3.21 3.76 -3.24
C THR A 12 -1.98 2.89 -3.00
N MET A 13 -2.19 1.59 -2.95
CA MET A 13 -1.13 0.61 -2.75
C MET A 13 -1.30 -0.57 -3.69
N ASP A 14 -0.17 -1.07 -4.19
CA ASP A 14 -0.12 -2.22 -5.09
C ASP A 14 1.22 -2.97 -4.97
N PHE A 15 1.28 -4.20 -5.48
CA PHE A 15 2.50 -4.99 -5.57
C PHE A 15 2.78 -5.43 -7.00
N ILE A 16 3.95 -5.06 -7.50
CA ILE A 16 4.51 -5.66 -8.72
C ILE A 16 5.29 -6.89 -8.29
N ALA A 17 4.70 -8.07 -8.44
CA ALA A 17 5.27 -9.36 -8.05
C ALA A 17 5.76 -10.19 -9.24
N GLY A 18 6.52 -11.26 -8.97
CA GLY A 18 7.05 -12.15 -10.01
C GLY A 18 8.35 -11.65 -10.64
N LEU A 19 9.05 -10.73 -9.96
CA LEU A 19 10.33 -10.21 -10.44
C LEU A 19 11.45 -11.22 -10.17
N PRO A 20 12.53 -11.20 -10.97
CA PRO A 20 13.76 -11.92 -10.65
C PRO A 20 14.24 -11.52 -9.26
N ARG A 21 14.70 -12.51 -8.49
CA ARG A 21 15.18 -12.28 -7.14
C ARG A 21 16.45 -11.42 -7.16
N SER A 22 16.40 -10.29 -6.49
CA SER A 22 17.56 -9.40 -6.32
C SER A 22 18.60 -9.98 -5.35
N ALA A 23 19.82 -9.43 -5.37
CA ALA A 23 20.89 -9.79 -4.43
C ALA A 23 20.50 -9.64 -2.95
N ARG A 24 19.54 -8.76 -2.64
CA ARG A 24 19.01 -8.55 -1.29
C ARG A 24 17.77 -9.40 -0.98
N ASN A 25 17.49 -10.42 -1.80
CA ASN A 25 16.39 -11.37 -1.65
C ASN A 25 14.98 -10.74 -1.76
N SER A 26 14.82 -9.62 -2.47
CA SER A 26 13.52 -9.07 -2.85
C SER A 26 13.08 -9.63 -4.22
N ASP A 27 11.81 -9.98 -4.35
CA ASP A 27 11.17 -10.55 -5.56
C ASP A 27 9.87 -9.83 -5.96
N ALA A 28 9.57 -8.70 -5.30
CA ALA A 28 8.46 -7.83 -5.63
C ALA A 28 8.78 -6.37 -5.28
N ILE A 29 8.01 -5.43 -5.85
CA ILE A 29 8.03 -4.00 -5.51
C ILE A 29 6.67 -3.65 -4.91
N TRP A 30 6.68 -3.05 -3.73
CA TRP A 30 5.51 -2.47 -3.10
C TRP A 30 5.41 -1.00 -3.51
N VAL A 31 4.35 -0.69 -4.26
CA VAL A 31 4.06 0.64 -4.77
C VAL A 31 3.08 1.31 -3.83
N ILE A 32 3.39 2.54 -3.41
CA ILE A 32 2.54 3.34 -2.53
C ILE A 32 2.45 4.74 -3.11
N VAL A 33 1.26 5.15 -3.53
CA VAL A 33 1.03 6.39 -4.28
C VAL A 33 0.11 7.31 -3.50
N ASP A 34 0.49 8.57 -3.34
CA ASP A 34 -0.42 9.61 -2.87
C ASP A 34 -1.42 9.98 -3.97
N ARG A 35 -2.72 9.91 -3.67
CA ARG A 35 -3.77 10.14 -4.67
C ARG A 35 -3.86 11.59 -5.11
N LEU A 36 -3.45 12.54 -4.26
CA LEU A 36 -3.52 13.96 -4.56
C LEU A 36 -2.34 14.42 -5.42
N THR A 37 -1.11 14.18 -4.95
CA THR A 37 0.11 14.67 -5.61
C THR A 37 0.66 13.72 -6.67
N LYS A 38 0.17 12.47 -6.71
CA LYS A 38 0.69 11.38 -7.53
C LYS A 38 2.15 11.01 -7.22
N CYS A 39 2.75 11.52 -6.15
CA CYS A 39 4.05 11.08 -5.67
C CYS A 39 3.98 9.61 -5.20
N ALA A 40 5.02 8.83 -5.51
CA ALA A 40 5.04 7.40 -5.22
C ALA A 40 6.31 6.96 -4.49
N HIS A 41 6.18 5.99 -3.59
CA HIS A 41 7.29 5.18 -3.07
C HIS A 41 7.29 3.81 -3.74
N PHE A 42 8.48 3.34 -4.12
CA PHE A 42 8.72 2.01 -4.66
C PHE A 42 9.64 1.26 -3.70
N LEU A 43 9.06 0.38 -2.89
CA LEU A 43 9.79 -0.32 -1.83
C LEU A 43 10.09 -1.76 -2.27
N PRO A 44 11.36 -2.19 -2.33
CA PRO A 44 11.68 -3.57 -2.66
C PRO A 44 11.29 -4.49 -1.51
N VAL A 45 10.49 -5.51 -1.81
CA VAL A 45 9.97 -6.46 -0.82
C VAL A 45 10.16 -7.89 -1.29
N ASN A 46 10.03 -8.84 -0.36
CA ASN A 46 9.83 -10.24 -0.72
C ASN A 46 8.39 -10.62 -0.41
N ILE A 47 7.72 -11.30 -1.35
CA ILE A 47 6.32 -11.73 -1.18
C ILE A 47 6.11 -12.68 0.00
N LYS A 48 7.16 -13.37 0.45
CA LYS A 48 7.16 -14.27 1.60
C LYS A 48 7.51 -13.57 2.93
N TRP A 49 7.77 -12.27 2.94
CA TRP A 49 8.04 -11.56 4.20
C TRP A 49 6.83 -11.60 5.12
N SER A 50 7.11 -11.70 6.42
CA SER A 50 6.07 -11.66 7.42
C SER A 50 5.37 -10.31 7.44
N LEU A 51 4.09 -10.35 7.79
CA LEU A 51 3.25 -9.18 8.03
C LEU A 51 3.94 -8.14 8.93
N LYS A 52 4.52 -8.59 10.06
CA LYS A 52 5.27 -7.72 10.98
C LYS A 52 6.41 -6.96 10.28
N LYS A 53 7.17 -7.62 9.41
CA LYS A 53 8.28 -6.99 8.68
C LYS A 53 7.80 -5.95 7.69
N LEU A 54 6.74 -6.25 6.95
CA LEU A 54 6.10 -5.32 6.02
C LEU A 54 5.49 -4.11 6.76
N THR A 55 4.83 -4.32 7.90
CA THR A 55 4.33 -3.23 8.77
C THR A 55 5.46 -2.32 9.25
N GLN A 56 6.58 -2.88 9.73
CA GLN A 56 7.74 -2.09 10.14
C GLN A 56 8.33 -1.27 9.00
N LEU A 57 8.39 -1.86 7.79
CA LEU A 57 8.82 -1.14 6.59
C LEU A 57 7.87 0.01 6.27
N TYR A 58 6.56 -0.24 6.28
CA TYR A 58 5.55 0.80 6.03
C TYR A 58 5.66 1.96 7.02
N VAL A 59 5.79 1.67 8.32
CA VAL A 59 5.95 2.71 9.33
C VAL A 59 7.23 3.51 9.09
N ARG A 60 8.33 2.82 8.77
CA ARG A 60 9.65 3.46 8.57
C ARG A 60 9.71 4.33 7.32
N GLU A 61 9.12 3.88 6.21
CA GLU A 61 9.25 4.56 4.92
C GLU A 61 8.09 5.51 4.63
N ILE A 62 6.89 5.24 5.15
CA ILE A 62 5.70 6.04 4.86
C ILE A 62 5.29 6.85 6.08
N VAL A 63 4.93 6.20 7.20
CA VAL A 63 4.36 6.90 8.36
C VAL A 63 5.34 7.90 8.97
N ARG A 64 6.62 7.54 9.04
CA ARG A 64 7.69 8.44 9.53
C ARG A 64 7.83 9.71 8.69
N LEU A 65 7.59 9.64 7.39
CA LEU A 65 7.80 10.76 6.47
C LEU A 65 6.52 11.59 6.25
N HIS A 66 5.37 10.94 6.21
CA HIS A 66 4.12 11.54 5.75
C HIS A 66 2.99 11.52 6.78
N GLY A 67 3.20 10.83 7.91
CA GLY A 67 2.14 10.56 8.88
C GLY A 67 1.27 9.36 8.49
N VAL A 68 0.22 9.13 9.28
CA VAL A 68 -0.74 8.05 9.04
C VAL A 68 -1.81 8.56 8.07
N PRO A 69 -2.01 7.93 6.89
CA PRO A 69 -3.07 8.32 5.97
C PRO A 69 -4.44 8.04 6.57
N SER A 70 -5.43 8.88 6.28
CA SER A 70 -6.82 8.67 6.69
C SER A 70 -7.53 7.60 5.85
N SER A 71 -7.05 7.34 4.63
CA SER A 71 -7.63 6.33 3.73
C SER A 71 -6.59 5.62 2.86
N ILE A 72 -6.83 4.34 2.59
CA ILE A 72 -6.00 3.49 1.75
C ILE A 72 -6.89 2.78 0.74
N ILE A 73 -6.54 2.84 -0.54
CA ILE A 73 -7.19 2.10 -1.63
C ILE A 73 -6.21 1.03 -2.12
N LEU A 74 -6.61 -0.24 -2.05
CA LEU A 74 -5.77 -1.37 -2.45
C LEU A 74 -6.36 -2.04 -3.68
N ASP A 75 -5.52 -2.36 -4.66
CA ASP A 75 -5.95 -3.22 -5.76
C ASP A 75 -6.10 -4.68 -5.29
N ARG A 76 -7.13 -5.38 -5.80
CA ARG A 76 -7.59 -6.66 -5.24
C ARG A 76 -6.73 -7.85 -5.70
N ASP A 77 -5.42 -7.83 -5.49
CA ASP A 77 -4.61 -9.05 -5.66
C ASP A 77 -4.90 -10.03 -4.52
N PRO A 78 -5.49 -11.22 -4.79
CA PRO A 78 -5.81 -12.24 -3.79
C PRO A 78 -4.61 -12.64 -2.92
N ARG A 79 -3.38 -12.54 -3.44
CA ARG A 79 -2.14 -12.91 -2.74
C ARG A 79 -1.86 -12.02 -1.52
N PHE A 80 -2.41 -10.82 -1.50
CA PHE A 80 -2.25 -9.84 -0.42
C PHE A 80 -3.58 -9.46 0.26
N THR A 81 -4.67 -10.18 -0.05
CA THR A 81 -6.01 -9.86 0.46
C THR A 81 -6.14 -9.93 1.99
N SER A 82 -6.89 -8.94 2.49
CA SER A 82 -7.52 -8.74 3.80
C SER A 82 -6.67 -8.86 5.07
N ARG A 83 -5.93 -9.93 5.32
CA ARG A 83 -5.33 -10.20 6.65
C ARG A 83 -4.18 -9.26 6.97
N PHE A 84 -3.33 -8.96 5.98
CA PHE A 84 -2.24 -8.01 6.15
C PHE A 84 -2.80 -6.64 6.57
N TRP A 85 -3.79 -6.15 5.82
CA TRP A 85 -4.37 -4.83 6.03
C TRP A 85 -5.29 -4.76 7.23
N GLN A 86 -6.10 -5.76 7.51
CA GLN A 86 -6.89 -5.82 8.75
C GLN A 86 -5.98 -5.71 9.97
N SER A 87 -4.86 -6.44 9.98
CA SER A 87 -3.91 -6.37 11.09
C SER A 87 -3.16 -5.05 11.14
N LEU A 88 -2.78 -4.47 10.00
CA LEU A 88 -2.15 -3.15 9.95
C LEU A 88 -3.12 -2.06 10.42
N HIS A 89 -4.38 -2.10 9.98
CA HIS A 89 -5.43 -1.20 10.41
C HIS A 89 -5.71 -1.31 11.90
N GLN A 90 -5.79 -2.53 12.44
CA GLN A 90 -5.92 -2.76 13.89
C GLN A 90 -4.72 -2.22 14.65
N ALA A 91 -3.50 -2.45 14.15
CA ALA A 91 -2.28 -1.96 14.78
C ALA A 91 -2.13 -0.42 14.71
N LEU A 92 -2.74 0.23 13.72
CA LEU A 92 -2.67 1.68 13.51
C LEU A 92 -3.95 2.45 13.89
N GLY A 93 -5.01 1.77 14.34
CA GLY A 93 -6.28 2.39 14.75
C GLY A 93 -7.13 3.00 13.60
N MET A 94 -6.95 2.58 12.35
CA MET A 94 -7.57 3.22 11.17
C MET A 94 -8.93 2.62 10.78
N LYS A 95 -9.93 3.46 10.40
CA LYS A 95 -11.20 3.00 9.80
C LYS A 95 -10.99 2.51 8.37
N LEU A 96 -11.19 1.21 8.14
CA LEU A 96 -11.06 0.58 6.83
C LEU A 96 -12.22 0.98 5.90
N LYS A 97 -11.94 1.72 4.82
CA LYS A 97 -12.85 1.84 3.67
C LYS A 97 -12.31 0.96 2.53
N LEU A 98 -12.65 -0.33 2.54
CA LEU A 98 -12.43 -1.20 1.37
C LEU A 98 -13.40 -0.74 0.27
N SER A 99 -12.91 -0.24 -0.86
CA SER A 99 -13.77 0.03 -2.01
C SER A 99 -14.25 -1.28 -2.63
N SER A 100 -15.55 -1.36 -2.94
CA SER A 100 -16.13 -2.41 -3.77
C SER A 100 -16.14 -2.02 -5.25
N ALA A 101 -15.87 -3.03 -6.08
CA ALA A 101 -16.22 -3.17 -7.49
C ALA A 101 -15.46 -2.35 -8.55
N TYR A 102 -14.92 -3.11 -9.52
CA TYR A 102 -14.95 -2.87 -10.97
C TYR A 102 -15.25 -1.44 -11.44
N HIS A 103 -14.23 -0.77 -11.95
CA HIS A 103 -14.37 0.10 -13.12
C HIS A 103 -13.15 -0.07 -14.02
N PRO A 104 -13.22 -0.87 -15.10
CA PRO A 104 -12.21 -0.77 -16.15
C PRO A 104 -12.39 0.60 -16.84
N GLN A 105 -11.27 1.31 -17.06
CA GLN A 105 -11.15 2.71 -17.51
C GLN A 105 -11.41 3.75 -16.41
N THR A 106 -10.55 4.74 -16.19
CA THR A 106 -9.66 5.44 -17.11
C THR A 106 -8.21 5.47 -16.64
N ASP A 107 -7.31 5.16 -17.57
CA ASP A 107 -5.91 5.53 -17.52
C ASP A 107 -5.82 7.08 -17.50
N GLY A 108 -5.11 7.62 -16.50
CA GLY A 108 -5.03 9.06 -16.18
C GLY A 108 -4.18 9.37 -14.94
#